data_AF-A0A2V9DEW8-F1
#
_entry.id   AF-A0A2V9DEW8-F1
#
_cell.length_a   1.000
_cell.length_b   1.000
_cell.length_c   1.000
_cell.angle_alpha   90.00
_cell.angle_beta   90.00
_cell.angle_gamma   90.00
#
_symmetry.space_group_name_H-M   'P 1'
#
loop_
_entity.id
_entity.type
_entity.pdbx_description
1 polymer ?
#
loop_
_entity_poly.entity_id
_entity_poly.type
_entity_poly.pdbx_seq_one_letter_code
_entity_poly.pdbx_strand_id
1 'polypeptide(L)'
;MTRKFASLLALVFVVPLCLAAQDAKTVLQAASKAMGDVRSIQYSGTGHLYALGQAYSPTSAWPQNNITSYTRTIDYGSRSSKEELTQVEPTPPRVGGALPFAGEQKQINLVSGQYAVDLVEKDKAFEWLEKGYGERFLPYITVDPTFDPLRSDPRFQDLLRRMNLQ
;
A
#
# COMPACT_ATOMS: atom_id res chain seq x y z
N MET A 1 26.41 -52.06 -14.30
CA MET A 1 26.14 -50.71 -14.83
C MET A 1 24.96 -50.12 -14.08
N THR A 2 25.19 -49.28 -13.08
CA THR A 2 24.13 -48.68 -12.25
C THR A 2 24.23 -47.16 -12.35
N ARG A 3 23.22 -46.55 -12.98
CA ARG A 3 23.13 -45.12 -13.27
C ARG A 3 22.76 -44.36 -12.00
N LYS A 4 23.57 -43.36 -11.67
CA LYS A 4 23.39 -42.42 -10.56
C LYS A 4 22.31 -41.39 -10.94
N PHE A 5 21.27 -41.23 -10.12
CA PHE A 5 20.42 -40.05 -10.13
C PHE A 5 20.77 -39.21 -8.90
N ALA A 6 21.27 -37.99 -9.15
CA ALA A 6 21.58 -37.01 -8.13
C ALA A 6 20.31 -36.20 -7.83
N SER A 7 19.83 -36.28 -6.59
CA SER A 7 18.74 -35.44 -6.10
C SER A 7 19.33 -34.17 -5.49
N LEU A 8 18.94 -33.01 -6.02
CA LEU A 8 19.27 -31.69 -5.48
C LEU A 8 18.75 -31.55 -4.04
N LEU A 9 19.65 -31.23 -3.12
CA LEU A 9 19.33 -30.89 -1.74
C LEU A 9 18.93 -29.41 -1.69
N ALA A 10 17.64 -29.12 -1.53
CA ALA A 10 17.17 -27.78 -1.21
C ALA A 10 17.61 -27.43 0.22
N LEU A 11 18.43 -26.40 0.37
CA LEU A 11 18.97 -25.94 1.64
C LEU A 11 17.87 -25.19 2.42
N VAL A 12 17.08 -25.90 3.20
CA VAL A 12 16.16 -25.30 4.19
C VAL A 12 16.97 -25.00 5.44
N PHE A 13 17.19 -23.71 5.72
CA PHE A 13 17.68 -23.27 7.03
C PHE A 13 16.58 -23.50 8.07
N VAL A 14 16.54 -24.70 8.65
CA VAL A 14 15.80 -24.94 9.90
C VAL A 14 16.68 -24.42 11.04
N VAL A 15 16.40 -23.21 11.51
CA VAL A 15 16.95 -22.73 12.78
C VAL A 15 16.30 -23.55 13.90
N PRO A 16 17.06 -24.26 14.76
CA PRO A 16 16.48 -25.02 15.85
C PRO A 16 15.92 -24.06 16.91
N LEU A 17 14.61 -24.14 17.14
CA LEU A 17 13.91 -23.51 18.27
C LEU A 17 14.33 -24.23 19.57
N CYS A 18 15.36 -23.73 20.25
CA CYS A 18 15.52 -23.93 21.69
C CYS A 18 14.85 -22.75 22.40
N LEU A 19 13.61 -22.94 22.85
CA LEU A 19 12.84 -22.00 23.68
C LEU A 19 13.39 -21.99 25.11
N ALA A 20 14.56 -21.39 25.32
CA ALA A 20 14.76 -20.60 26.51
C ALA A 20 14.15 -19.22 26.21
N ALA A 21 13.33 -18.68 27.11
CA ALA A 21 12.80 -17.33 26.97
C ALA A 21 13.98 -16.34 26.92
N GLN A 22 14.48 -16.04 25.72
CA GLN A 22 15.50 -15.03 25.54
C GLN A 22 14.89 -13.71 25.98
N ASP A 23 15.58 -13.02 26.89
CA ASP A 23 15.26 -11.65 27.26
C ASP A 23 15.03 -10.81 25.99
N ALA A 24 13.89 -10.13 25.90
CA ALA A 24 13.48 -9.40 24.70
C ALA A 24 14.55 -8.39 24.25
N LYS A 25 15.26 -7.78 25.20
CA LYS A 25 16.37 -6.88 24.89
C LYS A 25 17.53 -7.63 24.22
N THR A 26 17.90 -8.78 24.75
CA THR A 26 18.94 -9.65 24.16
C THR A 26 18.57 -10.09 22.73
N VAL A 27 17.31 -10.47 22.49
CA VAL A 27 16.80 -10.82 21.15
C VAL A 27 16.94 -9.64 20.18
N LEU A 28 16.47 -8.46 20.60
CA LEU A 28 16.51 -7.25 19.77
C LEU A 28 17.95 -6.80 19.49
N GLN A 29 18.86 -6.93 20.45
CA GLN A 29 20.28 -6.63 20.25
C GLN A 29 20.95 -7.60 19.28
N ALA A 30 20.69 -8.89 19.41
CA ALA A 30 21.22 -9.91 18.49
C ALA A 30 20.70 -9.68 17.06
N ALA A 31 19.39 -9.41 16.93
CA ALA A 31 18.77 -9.07 15.65
C ALA A 31 19.37 -7.78 15.07
N SER A 32 19.49 -6.71 15.85
CA SER A 32 20.11 -5.45 15.41
C SER A 32 21.55 -5.66 14.95
N LYS A 33 22.35 -6.43 15.69
CA LYS A 33 23.72 -6.76 15.31
C LYS A 33 23.79 -7.57 14.02
N ALA A 34 22.90 -8.55 13.85
CA ALA A 34 22.84 -9.39 12.65
C ALA A 34 22.39 -8.62 11.42
N MET A 35 21.42 -7.71 11.58
CA MET A 35 20.88 -6.88 10.49
C MET A 35 21.81 -5.71 10.11
N GLY A 36 22.66 -5.24 11.02
CA GLY A 36 23.56 -4.12 10.78
C GLY A 36 22.83 -2.77 10.69
N ASP A 37 23.34 -1.85 9.86
CA ASP A 37 22.75 -0.53 9.60
C ASP A 37 21.53 -0.67 8.65
N VAL A 38 20.35 -0.91 9.22
CA VAL A 38 19.11 -1.08 8.43
C VAL A 38 18.64 0.26 7.90
N ARG A 39 18.72 0.44 6.59
CA ARG A 39 18.25 1.66 5.90
C ARG A 39 16.82 1.58 5.40
N SER A 40 16.37 0.37 5.09
CA SER A 40 15.03 0.13 4.60
C SER A 40 14.53 -1.25 4.98
N ILE A 41 13.22 -1.39 5.15
CA ILE A 41 12.55 -2.68 5.21
C ILE A 41 11.50 -2.77 4.10
N GLN A 42 11.32 -3.97 3.56
CA GLN A 42 10.20 -4.30 2.69
C GLN A 42 9.57 -5.60 3.17
N TYR A 43 8.25 -5.63 3.19
CA TYR A 43 7.50 -6.85 3.45
C TYR A 43 6.27 -6.89 2.55
N SER A 44 5.82 -8.10 2.24
CA SER A 44 4.67 -8.36 1.40
C SER A 44 3.82 -9.47 1.96
N GLY A 45 2.55 -9.49 1.56
CA GLY A 45 1.59 -10.48 2.03
C GLY A 45 0.23 -10.35 1.39
N THR A 46 -0.70 -11.17 1.86
CA THR A 46 -2.11 -11.13 1.51
C THR A 46 -2.92 -11.25 2.80
N GLY A 47 -4.21 -10.88 2.76
CA GLY A 47 -5.04 -10.99 3.95
C GLY A 47 -6.36 -10.25 3.84
N HIS A 48 -6.86 -9.83 4.99
CA HIS A 48 -8.14 -9.16 5.10
C HIS A 48 -7.98 -7.85 5.85
N LEU A 49 -8.59 -6.80 5.34
CA LEU A 49 -8.69 -5.50 6.00
C LEU A 49 -10.11 -5.29 6.47
N TYR A 50 -10.29 -4.94 7.73
CA TYR A 50 -11.59 -4.60 8.28
C TYR A 50 -11.69 -3.08 8.43
N ALA A 51 -12.66 -2.47 7.75
CA ALA A 51 -12.90 -1.03 7.81
C ALA A 51 -13.62 -0.67 9.12
N LEU A 52 -12.87 -0.60 10.23
CA LEU A 52 -13.38 -0.18 11.53
C LEU A 52 -14.03 1.21 11.43
N GLY A 53 -15.19 1.38 12.06
CA GLY A 53 -16.01 2.59 11.99
C GLY A 53 -16.91 2.70 10.75
N GLN A 54 -16.79 1.82 9.76
CA GLN A 54 -17.51 1.91 8.49
C GLN A 54 -18.61 0.86 8.26
N ALA A 55 -19.13 0.25 9.33
CA ALA A 55 -20.26 -0.67 9.23
C ALA A 55 -21.51 0.07 8.74
N TYR A 56 -22.25 -0.54 7.81
CA TYR A 56 -23.50 0.02 7.30
C TYR A 56 -24.57 0.19 8.38
N SER A 57 -24.59 -0.69 9.38
CA SER A 57 -25.47 -0.57 10.54
C SER A 57 -24.71 -0.85 11.85
N PRO A 58 -25.17 -0.32 12.99
CA PRO A 58 -24.50 -0.50 14.29
C PRO A 58 -24.40 -1.96 14.76
N THR A 59 -25.26 -2.84 14.23
CA THR A 59 -25.32 -4.26 14.61
C THR A 59 -24.72 -5.20 13.56
N SER A 60 -24.31 -4.67 12.40
CA SER A 60 -23.69 -5.46 11.34
C SER A 60 -22.21 -5.72 11.61
N ALA A 61 -21.69 -6.82 11.06
CA ALA A 61 -20.25 -7.05 11.01
C ALA A 61 -19.54 -5.94 10.20
N TRP A 62 -18.28 -5.68 10.53
CA TRP A 62 -17.45 -4.73 9.78
C TRP A 62 -17.21 -5.22 8.35
N PRO A 63 -17.23 -4.33 7.34
CA PRO A 63 -16.87 -4.69 5.99
C PRO A 63 -15.45 -5.26 5.92
N GLN A 64 -15.31 -6.43 5.29
CA GLN A 64 -14.04 -7.14 5.13
C GLN A 64 -13.55 -7.02 3.70
N ASN A 65 -12.51 -6.23 3.46
CA ASN A 65 -11.88 -6.10 2.15
C ASN A 65 -10.86 -7.23 1.95
N ASN A 66 -10.93 -7.91 0.81
CA ASN A 66 -9.99 -8.98 0.49
C ASN A 66 -8.76 -8.39 -0.19
N ILE A 67 -7.61 -8.51 0.48
CA ILE A 67 -6.33 -8.02 -0.01
C ILE A 67 -5.63 -9.15 -0.76
N THR A 68 -5.58 -9.04 -2.08
CA THR A 68 -4.94 -10.02 -2.97
C THR A 68 -3.44 -9.77 -3.12
N SER A 69 -2.98 -8.54 -2.89
CA SER A 69 -1.56 -8.20 -2.86
C SER A 69 -1.31 -7.04 -1.92
N TYR A 70 -0.29 -7.14 -1.09
CA TYR A 70 0.18 -6.07 -0.24
C TYR A 70 1.71 -6.04 -0.29
N THR A 71 2.29 -4.86 -0.49
CA THR A 71 3.73 -4.63 -0.36
C THR A 71 3.94 -3.29 0.32
N ARG A 72 4.71 -3.27 1.41
CA ARG A 72 5.11 -2.02 2.05
C ARG A 72 6.61 -1.92 2.13
N THR A 73 7.11 -0.77 1.72
CA THR A 73 8.50 -0.35 1.84
C THR A 73 8.57 0.83 2.78
N ILE A 74 9.51 0.80 3.70
CA ILE A 74 9.83 1.90 4.60
C ILE A 74 11.31 2.20 4.41
N ASP A 75 11.63 3.44 4.07
CA ASP A 75 12.98 3.96 3.96
C ASP A 75 13.23 4.93 5.12
N TYR A 76 14.14 4.57 6.01
CA TYR A 76 14.43 5.32 7.22
C TYR A 76 15.29 6.57 6.94
N GLY A 77 16.12 6.53 5.90
CA GLY A 77 17.01 7.65 5.55
C GLY A 77 16.23 8.86 5.04
N SER A 78 15.26 8.62 4.17
CA SER A 78 14.36 9.64 3.61
C SER A 78 13.12 9.91 4.47
N ARG A 79 12.91 9.13 5.54
CA ARG A 79 11.68 9.14 6.35
C ARG A 79 10.43 9.00 5.48
N SER A 80 10.49 8.05 4.55
CA SER A 80 9.40 7.78 3.61
C SER A 80 8.90 6.35 3.70
N SER A 81 7.65 6.14 3.31
CA SER A 81 7.06 4.82 3.17
C SER A 81 6.20 4.79 1.93
N LYS A 82 6.25 3.68 1.20
CA LYS A 82 5.32 3.36 0.12
C LYS A 82 4.60 2.08 0.47
N GLU A 83 3.29 2.12 0.43
CA GLU A 83 2.41 0.98 0.57
C GLU A 83 1.66 0.78 -0.74
N GLU A 84 1.70 -0.42 -1.29
CA GLU A 84 0.95 -0.84 -2.46
C GLU A 84 -0.01 -1.95 -2.03
N LEU A 85 -1.29 -1.72 -2.25
CA LEU A 85 -2.38 -2.57 -1.83
C LEU A 85 -3.28 -2.86 -3.04
N THR A 86 -3.46 -4.13 -3.36
CA THR A 86 -4.49 -4.58 -4.31
C THR A 86 -5.61 -5.25 -3.52
N GLN A 87 -6.83 -4.79 -3.74
CA GLN A 87 -8.03 -5.34 -3.14
C GLN A 87 -9.10 -5.55 -4.22
N VAL A 88 -9.99 -6.51 -3.97
CA VAL A 88 -11.10 -6.82 -4.88
C VAL A 88 -12.42 -6.56 -4.17
N GLU A 89 -13.25 -5.73 -4.81
CA GLU A 89 -14.60 -5.41 -4.35
C GLU A 89 -15.62 -6.24 -5.17
N PRO A 90 -16.57 -6.95 -4.53
CA PRO A 90 -17.59 -7.72 -5.23
C PRO A 90 -18.57 -6.85 -6.02
N THR A 91 -19.32 -7.48 -6.94
CA THR A 91 -20.42 -6.84 -7.68
C THR A 91 -21.77 -7.39 -7.19
N PRO A 92 -22.71 -6.57 -6.69
CA PRO A 92 -22.61 -5.12 -6.51
C PRO A 92 -21.64 -4.72 -5.38
N PRO A 93 -21.08 -3.48 -5.40
CA PRO A 93 -20.20 -3.00 -4.33
C PRO A 93 -20.88 -3.13 -2.96
N ARG A 94 -20.09 -3.45 -1.93
CA ARG A 94 -20.64 -3.53 -0.57
C ARG A 94 -21.10 -2.15 -0.10
N VAL A 95 -22.02 -2.15 0.86
CA VAL A 95 -22.50 -0.92 1.51
C VAL A 95 -21.73 -0.67 2.80
N GLY A 96 -21.44 0.61 3.07
CA GLY A 96 -20.60 1.03 4.21
C GLY A 96 -19.12 0.73 3.97
N GLY A 97 -18.23 1.73 4.09
CA GLY A 97 -16.76 1.60 4.04
C GLY A 97 -16.13 0.96 2.80
N ALA A 98 -16.94 0.44 1.90
CA ALA A 98 -16.52 -0.28 0.71
C ALA A 98 -15.89 0.69 -0.27
N LEU A 99 -15.10 0.12 -1.18
CA LEU A 99 -14.64 0.89 -2.32
C LEU A 99 -15.82 1.36 -3.17
N PRO A 100 -15.72 2.55 -3.78
CA PRO A 100 -16.80 3.10 -4.60
C PRO A 100 -17.11 2.26 -5.85
N PHE A 101 -16.22 1.32 -6.22
CA PHE A 101 -16.34 0.52 -7.43
C PHE A 101 -16.11 -0.96 -7.16
N ALA A 102 -16.89 -1.80 -7.85
CA ALA A 102 -16.66 -3.23 -7.92
C ALA A 102 -15.47 -3.55 -8.83
N GLY A 103 -14.78 -4.64 -8.56
CA GLY A 103 -13.62 -5.12 -9.31
C GLY A 103 -12.31 -4.96 -8.55
N GLU A 104 -11.21 -5.20 -9.26
CA GLU A 104 -9.86 -5.05 -8.71
C GLU A 104 -9.47 -3.56 -8.67
N GLN A 105 -8.96 -3.15 -7.52
CA GLN A 105 -8.44 -1.81 -7.31
C GLN A 105 -7.06 -1.88 -6.66
N LYS A 106 -6.09 -1.23 -7.30
CA LYS A 106 -4.78 -0.97 -6.75
C LYS A 106 -4.73 0.42 -6.11
N GLN A 107 -4.41 0.44 -4.83
CA GLN A 107 -4.17 1.62 -4.02
C GLN A 107 -2.68 1.71 -3.70
N ILE A 108 -2.13 2.92 -3.75
CA ILE A 108 -0.74 3.24 -3.46
C ILE A 108 -0.75 4.39 -2.45
N ASN A 109 -0.36 4.10 -1.20
CA ASN A 109 -0.23 5.12 -0.17
C ASN A 109 1.25 5.49 -0.03
N LEU A 110 1.55 6.77 -0.11
CA LEU A 110 2.90 7.32 -0.03
C LEU A 110 2.98 8.24 1.18
N VAL A 111 3.99 8.07 2.02
CA VAL A 111 4.27 8.94 3.15
C VAL A 111 5.70 9.43 3.02
N SER A 112 5.96 10.70 3.27
CA SER A 112 7.30 11.28 3.33
C SER A 112 7.33 12.45 4.30
N GLY A 113 8.09 12.34 5.39
CA GLY A 113 8.14 13.37 6.43
C GLY A 113 6.78 13.63 7.08
N GLN A 114 6.23 14.83 6.88
CA GLN A 114 4.90 15.24 7.38
C GLN A 114 3.77 15.04 6.35
N TYR A 115 4.09 14.52 5.17
CA TYR A 115 3.14 14.40 4.06
C TYR A 115 2.69 12.96 3.89
N ALA A 116 1.39 12.75 3.67
CA ALA A 116 0.80 11.47 3.31
C ALA A 116 -0.12 11.69 2.10
N VAL A 117 -0.03 10.81 1.11
CA VAL A 117 -0.78 10.88 -0.16
C VAL A 117 -1.29 9.49 -0.49
N ASP A 118 -2.60 9.34 -0.60
CA ASP A 118 -3.25 8.11 -1.01
C ASP A 118 -3.65 8.23 -2.49
N LEU A 119 -3.03 7.42 -3.35
CA LEU A 119 -3.32 7.36 -4.77
C LEU A 119 -3.99 6.04 -5.10
N VAL A 120 -5.22 6.08 -5.59
CA VAL A 120 -5.78 4.96 -6.35
C VAL A 120 -5.31 5.12 -7.78
N GLU A 121 -4.68 4.08 -8.36
CA GLU A 121 -4.16 3.98 -9.75
C GLU A 121 -4.06 5.30 -10.54
N LYS A 122 -2.85 5.74 -10.90
CA LYS A 122 -2.63 7.03 -11.61
C LYS A 122 -3.61 7.30 -12.76
N ASP A 123 -3.93 6.28 -13.57
CA ASP A 123 -4.86 6.46 -14.69
C ASP A 123 -6.30 6.73 -14.22
N LYS A 124 -6.78 6.00 -13.21
CA LYS A 124 -8.08 6.28 -12.58
C LYS A 124 -8.09 7.65 -11.88
N ALA A 125 -6.98 8.06 -11.25
CA ALA A 125 -6.86 9.40 -10.68
C ALA A 125 -7.06 10.50 -11.75
N PHE A 126 -6.50 10.31 -12.96
CA PHE A 126 -6.76 11.25 -14.06
C PHE A 126 -8.20 11.21 -14.56
N GLU A 127 -8.85 10.05 -14.66
CA GLU A 127 -10.28 9.96 -14.99
C GLU A 127 -11.14 10.79 -14.02
N TRP A 128 -10.85 10.71 -12.71
CA TRP A 128 -11.55 11.48 -11.69
C TRP A 128 -11.23 12.97 -11.72
N LEU A 129 -9.99 13.34 -12.00
CA LEU A 129 -9.60 14.74 -12.19
C LEU A 129 -10.33 15.35 -13.39
N GLU A 130 -10.45 14.63 -14.51
CA GLU A 130 -11.24 15.07 -15.66
C GLU A 130 -12.72 15.22 -15.33
N LYS A 131 -13.27 14.29 -14.55
CA LYS A 131 -14.66 14.38 -14.07
C LYS A 131 -14.87 15.61 -13.18
N GLY A 132 -14.00 15.82 -12.20
CA GLY A 132 -14.04 16.98 -11.31
C GLY A 132 -13.88 18.30 -12.08
N TYR A 133 -13.07 18.32 -13.14
CA TYR A 133 -12.96 19.46 -14.04
C TYR A 133 -14.28 19.75 -14.77
N GLY A 134 -14.92 18.72 -15.32
CA GLY A 134 -16.25 18.84 -15.94
C GLY A 134 -17.32 19.35 -14.98
N GLU A 135 -17.27 18.91 -13.72
CA GLU A 135 -18.17 19.33 -12.65
C GLU A 135 -17.77 20.67 -11.99
N ARG A 136 -16.65 21.28 -12.43
CA ARG A 136 -16.04 22.49 -11.84
C ARG A 136 -15.76 22.38 -10.34
N PHE A 137 -15.50 21.17 -9.87
CA PHE A 137 -15.27 20.86 -8.45
C PHE A 137 -13.89 20.22 -8.25
N LEU A 138 -12.86 21.06 -8.29
CA LEU A 138 -11.47 20.70 -8.00
C LEU A 138 -10.87 21.68 -6.98
N PRO A 139 -11.39 21.72 -5.75
CA PRO A 139 -10.89 22.61 -4.73
C PRO A 139 -9.43 22.25 -4.40
N TYR A 140 -8.62 23.27 -4.13
CA TYR A 140 -7.25 23.14 -3.65
C TYR A 140 -6.27 22.40 -4.58
N ILE A 141 -6.62 22.14 -5.84
CA ILE A 141 -5.79 21.35 -6.77
C ILE A 141 -4.35 21.86 -6.94
N THR A 142 -4.12 23.17 -6.76
CA THR A 142 -2.78 23.79 -6.87
C THR A 142 -1.99 23.79 -5.56
N VAL A 143 -2.63 23.61 -4.41
CA VAL A 143 -2.03 23.81 -3.08
C VAL A 143 -2.06 22.56 -2.21
N ASP A 144 -2.97 21.62 -2.48
CA ASP A 144 -3.08 20.37 -1.73
C ASP A 144 -1.88 19.45 -2.06
N PRO A 145 -1.07 19.05 -1.06
CA PRO A 145 0.06 18.14 -1.25
C PRO A 145 -0.32 16.77 -1.80
N THR A 146 -1.59 16.38 -1.72
CA THR A 146 -2.11 15.13 -2.30
C THR A 146 -1.83 15.04 -3.80
N PHE A 147 -1.71 16.19 -4.49
CA PHE A 147 -1.40 16.23 -5.92
C PHE A 147 0.10 16.27 -6.22
N ASP A 148 0.99 16.35 -5.23
CA ASP A 148 2.45 16.46 -5.43
C ASP A 148 3.03 15.34 -6.33
N PRO A 149 2.62 14.06 -6.19
CA PRO A 149 3.09 13.01 -7.09
C PRO A 149 2.57 13.12 -8.53
N LEU A 150 1.53 13.93 -8.77
CA LEU A 150 0.95 14.21 -10.08
C LEU A 150 1.49 15.51 -10.69
N ARG A 151 2.07 16.41 -9.89
CA ARG A 151 2.58 17.72 -10.37
C ARG A 151 3.59 17.61 -11.50
N SER A 152 4.40 16.55 -11.54
CA SER A 152 5.38 16.32 -12.61
C SER A 152 4.79 15.61 -13.85
N ASP A 153 3.54 15.14 -13.80
CA ASP A 153 2.90 14.43 -14.91
C ASP A 153 2.39 15.44 -15.97
N PRO A 154 2.70 15.25 -17.27
CA PRO A 154 2.24 16.15 -18.33
C PRO A 154 0.73 16.32 -18.39
N ARG A 155 -0.06 15.29 -18.03
CA ARG A 155 -1.54 15.35 -18.02
C ARG A 155 -2.06 16.30 -16.94
N PHE A 156 -1.38 16.34 -15.78
CA PHE A 156 -1.76 17.25 -14.69
C PHE A 156 -1.45 18.71 -15.06
N GLN A 157 -0.30 18.94 -15.69
CA GLN A 157 0.08 20.25 -16.21
C GLN A 157 -0.89 20.75 -17.29
N ASP A 158 -1.39 19.86 -18.14
CA ASP A 158 -2.43 20.19 -19.12
C ASP A 158 -3.77 20.57 -18.47
N LEU A 159 -4.18 19.82 -17.45
CA LEU A 159 -5.38 20.12 -16.69
C LEU A 159 -5.34 21.51 -16.04
N LEU A 160 -4.22 21.85 -15.38
CA LEU A 160 -4.05 23.18 -14.78
C LEU A 160 -4.11 24.31 -15.81
N ARG A 161 -3.54 24.11 -17.01
CA ARG A 161 -3.65 25.06 -18.13
C ARG A 161 -5.09 25.22 -18.59
N ARG A 162 -5.85 24.11 -18.74
CA ARG A 162 -7.28 24.17 -19.09
C ARG A 162 -8.13 24.85 -18.02
N MET A 163 -7.71 24.78 -16.76
CA MET A 163 -8.33 25.49 -15.64
C MET A 163 -7.89 26.95 -15.49
N ASN A 164 -6.94 27.43 -16.30
CA ASN A 164 -6.30 28.76 -16.20
C ASN A 164 -5.58 28.99 -14.86
N LEU A 165 -4.94 27.95 -14.32
CA LEU A 165 -4.21 28.03 -13.05
C LEU A 165 -2.68 28.11 -13.23
N GLN A 166 -2.19 27.90 -14.46
CA GLN A 166 -0.79 28.01 -14.87
C GLN A 166 -0.70 28.41 -16.35
#